data_AF-A0A382HDT9-F1
#
_entry.id   AF-A0A382HDT9-F1
#
_cell.length_a   1.000
_cell.length_b   1.000
_cell.length_c   1.000
_cell.angle_alpha   90.00
_cell.angle_beta   90.00
_cell.angle_gamma   90.00
#
_symmetry.space_group_name_H-M   'P 1'
#
loop_
_entity.id
_entity.type
_entity.pdbx_description
1 polymer ?
#
loop_
_entity_poly.entity_id
_entity_poly.type
_entity_poly.pdbx_seq_one_letter_code
_entity_poly.pdbx_strand_id
1 'polypeptide(L)'
;MRDITYSLDQNWLPLDCFVRISVDDKFMGTGWFNFGDDFAECEVVTTPEGRLRKKIQTDGRLKTFQNHAIACDAWHLRLYDRTKNNGPQNIGEMVLSSPDHRGATGPMLFSITATIDFLGEETITVKAGTFEALHFQFVGTPGLPEEHPPYDVWCTNDGEYLFLKGAAGGYMQTYYELVELSKS
;
A
#
# COMPACT_ATOMS: atom_id res chain seq x y z
N MET A 1 -0.31 6.13 -15.49
CA MET A 1 1.12 5.80 -15.23
C MET A 1 1.53 6.38 -13.90
N ARG A 2 2.28 5.60 -13.10
CA ARG A 2 2.83 6.06 -11.83
C ARG A 2 4.28 5.60 -11.71
N ASP A 3 5.16 6.51 -11.34
CA ASP A 3 6.57 6.23 -11.05
C ASP A 3 6.79 6.42 -9.55
N ILE A 4 7.31 5.39 -8.88
CA ILE A 4 7.57 5.41 -7.45
C ILE A 4 8.98 4.90 -7.17
N THR A 5 9.69 5.61 -6.30
CA THR A 5 10.87 5.09 -5.60
C THR A 5 10.54 5.10 -4.11
N TYR A 6 10.60 3.94 -3.47
CA TYR A 6 10.23 3.80 -2.06
C TYR A 6 11.33 3.09 -1.28
N SER A 7 11.82 3.74 -0.22
CA SER A 7 12.91 3.27 0.61
C SER A 7 12.38 2.78 1.96
N LEU A 8 12.86 1.61 2.39
CA LEU A 8 12.56 1.00 3.68
C LEU A 8 13.87 0.74 4.45
N ASP A 9 13.80 0.78 5.78
CA ASP A 9 14.91 0.33 6.64
C ASP A 9 14.92 -1.21 6.77
N GLN A 10 15.90 -1.74 7.52
CA GLN A 10 16.03 -3.18 7.77
C GLN A 10 14.86 -3.81 8.54
N ASN A 11 14.03 -2.98 9.19
CA ASN A 11 12.81 -3.39 9.89
C ASN A 11 11.56 -3.11 9.05
N TRP A 12 11.73 -2.86 7.75
CA TRP A 12 10.67 -2.51 6.81
C TRP A 12 9.92 -1.22 7.16
N LEU A 13 10.54 -0.30 7.90
CA LEU A 13 9.92 0.99 8.23
C LEU A 13 10.15 2.00 7.10
N PRO A 14 9.14 2.82 6.75
CA PRO A 14 9.29 3.86 5.73
C PRO A 14 10.46 4.80 6.07
N LEU A 15 11.33 5.07 5.09
CA LEU A 15 12.37 6.08 5.15
C LEU A 15 11.95 7.33 4.36
N ASP A 16 11.80 7.16 3.05
CA ASP A 16 11.37 8.20 2.12
C ASP A 16 10.66 7.58 0.91
N CYS A 17 9.88 8.40 0.19
CA CYS A 17 9.21 7.98 -1.03
C CYS A 17 9.15 9.14 -2.04
N PHE A 18 9.42 8.85 -3.31
CA PHE A 18 9.20 9.76 -4.42
C PHE A 18 8.06 9.22 -5.27
N VAL A 19 7.11 10.09 -5.63
CA VAL A 19 5.92 9.71 -6.40
C VAL A 19 5.76 10.67 -7.56
N ARG A 20 5.48 10.16 -8.77
CA ARG A 20 5.02 10.94 -9.93
C ARG A 20 3.81 10.26 -10.56
N ILE A 21 2.74 11.00 -10.81
CA ILE A 21 1.47 10.46 -11.29
C ILE A 21 1.04 11.14 -12.59
N SER A 22 0.59 10.33 -13.55
CA SER A 22 -0.13 10.80 -14.73
C SER A 22 -1.34 9.91 -15.03
N VAL A 23 -2.48 10.53 -15.33
CA VAL A 23 -3.75 9.87 -15.65
C VAL A 23 -4.20 10.37 -17.01
N ASP A 24 -4.56 9.46 -17.92
CA ASP A 24 -4.94 9.78 -19.31
C ASP A 24 -3.93 10.75 -19.99
N ASP A 25 -2.64 10.41 -19.87
CA ASP A 25 -1.50 11.18 -20.38
C ASP A 25 -1.37 12.62 -19.82
N LYS A 26 -2.11 12.94 -18.76
CA LYS A 26 -2.05 14.24 -18.07
C LYS A 26 -1.30 14.11 -16.75
N PHE A 27 -0.41 15.06 -16.50
CA PHE A 27 0.25 15.21 -15.21
C PHE A 27 -0.80 15.45 -14.11
N MET A 28 -0.72 14.68 -13.04
CA MET A 28 -1.57 14.87 -11.84
C MET A 28 -0.76 15.42 -10.67
N GLY A 29 0.52 15.05 -10.59
CA GLY A 29 1.43 15.63 -9.62
C GLY A 29 2.71 14.82 -9.43
N THR A 30 3.62 15.38 -8.63
CA THR A 30 4.86 14.76 -8.18
C THR A 30 5.13 15.14 -6.73
N GLY A 31 5.82 14.31 -5.98
CA GLY A 31 6.06 14.57 -4.56
C GLY A 31 7.21 13.78 -3.98
N TRP A 32 7.85 14.38 -2.98
CA TRP A 32 8.76 13.74 -2.04
C TRP A 32 8.05 13.60 -0.69
N PHE A 33 8.22 12.45 -0.05
CA PHE A 33 7.70 12.11 1.26
C PHE A 33 8.85 11.66 2.15
N ASN A 34 8.81 12.04 3.42
CA ASN A 34 9.82 11.71 4.42
C ASN A 34 9.17 11.36 5.75
N PHE A 35 9.73 10.34 6.42
CA PHE A 35 9.15 9.75 7.61
C PHE A 35 10.16 9.78 8.77
N GLY A 36 9.83 10.55 9.79
CA GLY A 36 10.61 10.69 11.02
C GLY A 36 10.09 9.79 12.14
N ASP A 37 10.58 10.01 13.36
CA ASP A 37 10.24 9.19 14.53
C ASP A 37 8.80 9.35 14.98
N ASP A 38 8.18 10.48 14.69
CA ASP A 38 6.81 10.83 15.10
C ASP A 38 6.12 11.76 14.09
N PHE A 39 6.61 11.80 12.85
CA PHE A 39 6.00 12.62 11.81
C PHE A 39 6.10 11.99 10.41
N ALA A 40 5.20 12.44 9.55
CA ALA A 40 5.31 12.33 8.10
C ALA A 40 5.24 13.72 7.47
N GLU A 41 6.12 14.01 6.51
CA GLU A 41 6.12 15.27 5.78
C GLU A 41 6.25 15.06 4.27
N CYS A 42 5.78 16.03 3.50
CA CYS A 42 5.87 15.99 2.05
C CYS A 42 6.09 17.37 1.45
N GLU A 43 6.82 17.39 0.33
CA GLU A 43 6.84 18.50 -0.63
C GLU A 43 6.29 17.99 -1.95
N VAL A 44 5.18 18.58 -2.39
CA VAL A 44 4.43 18.10 -3.57
C VAL A 44 4.14 19.24 -4.54
N VAL A 45 4.02 18.89 -5.81
CA VAL A 45 3.47 19.74 -6.86
C VAL A 45 2.33 18.98 -7.51
N THR A 46 1.11 19.48 -7.40
CA THR A 46 -0.09 18.86 -7.97
C THR A 46 -0.73 19.79 -8.99
N THR A 47 -1.53 19.22 -9.89
CA THR A 47 -2.29 20.01 -10.88
C THR A 47 -3.31 20.95 -10.23
N PRO A 48 -4.12 20.53 -9.22
CA PRO A 48 -5.11 21.42 -8.62
C PRO A 48 -4.55 22.42 -7.62
N GLU A 49 -3.55 22.05 -6.81
CA GLU A 49 -3.07 22.87 -5.69
C GLU A 49 -1.72 23.57 -5.94
N GLY A 50 -1.02 23.25 -7.03
CA GLY A 50 0.32 23.78 -7.27
C GLY A 50 1.33 23.21 -6.27
N ARG A 51 2.21 24.06 -5.71
CA ARG A 51 3.23 23.64 -4.75
C ARG A 51 2.67 23.64 -3.32
N LEU A 52 2.85 22.54 -2.61
CA LEU A 52 2.44 22.38 -1.22
C LEU A 52 3.56 21.76 -0.39
N ARG A 53 3.67 22.24 0.85
CA ARG A 53 4.44 21.60 1.93
C ARG A 53 3.48 21.24 3.05
N LYS A 54 3.51 19.99 3.50
CA LYS A 54 2.69 19.51 4.61
C LYS A 54 3.53 18.66 5.55
N LYS A 55 3.24 18.76 6.84
CA LYS A 55 3.78 17.90 7.89
C LYS A 55 2.63 17.52 8.81
N ILE A 56 2.54 16.25 9.15
CA ILE A 56 1.56 15.70 10.10
C ILE A 56 2.31 15.00 11.23
N GLN A 57 1.75 15.06 12.43
CA GLN A 57 2.19 14.25 13.56
C GLN A 57 1.66 12.83 13.37
N THR A 58 2.49 11.82 13.60
CA THR A 58 2.10 10.41 13.63
C THR A 58 2.15 9.87 15.05
N ASP A 59 1.49 8.75 15.31
CA ASP A 59 1.58 8.03 16.59
C ASP A 59 2.89 7.25 16.68
N GLY A 60 3.98 7.99 16.91
CA GLY A 60 5.33 7.47 16.84
C GLY A 60 5.74 7.05 15.42
N ARG A 61 6.68 6.10 15.34
CA ARG A 61 7.32 5.75 14.06
C ARG A 61 6.33 5.04 13.16
N LEU A 62 5.96 5.68 12.05
CA LEU A 62 5.01 5.15 11.07
C LEU A 62 5.44 3.75 10.63
N LYS A 63 4.51 2.78 10.72
CA LYS A 63 4.81 1.39 10.37
C LYS A 63 4.69 1.11 8.89
N THR A 64 3.89 1.90 8.17
CA THR A 64 3.64 1.64 6.76
C THR A 64 3.13 2.88 6.02
N PHE A 65 3.48 3.00 4.75
CA PHE A 65 3.04 4.07 3.86
C PHE A 65 2.46 3.48 2.59
N GLN A 66 1.20 3.79 2.28
CA GLN A 66 0.52 3.32 1.07
C GLN A 66 0.79 4.32 -0.07
N ASN A 67 1.77 3.99 -0.90
CA ASN A 67 2.19 4.79 -2.05
C ASN A 67 1.41 4.44 -3.34
N HIS A 68 0.52 3.45 -3.29
CA HIS A 68 -0.24 2.90 -4.41
C HIS A 68 0.61 2.21 -5.50
N ALA A 69 1.84 1.80 -5.19
CA ALA A 69 2.49 0.73 -5.95
C ALA A 69 1.87 -0.60 -5.53
N ILE A 70 1.48 -1.44 -6.50
CA ILE A 70 0.76 -2.70 -6.21
C ILE A 70 1.54 -3.63 -5.26
N ALA A 71 2.87 -3.61 -5.31
CA ALA A 71 3.72 -4.37 -4.40
C ALA A 71 3.52 -3.97 -2.92
N CYS A 72 3.17 -2.70 -2.66
CA CYS A 72 3.01 -2.16 -1.32
C CYS A 72 1.80 -2.76 -0.59
N ASP A 73 0.76 -3.16 -1.33
CA ASP A 73 -0.44 -3.80 -0.78
C ASP A 73 -0.08 -5.06 0.00
N ALA A 74 0.82 -5.89 -0.55
CA ALA A 74 1.30 -7.09 0.11
C ALA A 74 2.21 -6.79 1.31
N TRP A 75 3.00 -5.72 1.24
CA TRP A 75 3.92 -5.35 2.33
C TRP A 75 3.18 -4.93 3.59
N HIS A 76 1.98 -4.35 3.48
CA HIS A 76 1.15 -4.00 4.65
C HIS A 76 0.76 -5.23 5.47
N LEU A 77 0.60 -6.39 4.82
CA LEU A 77 0.13 -7.63 5.43
C LEU A 77 1.11 -8.19 6.48
N ARG A 78 2.40 -7.81 6.41
CA ARG A 78 3.42 -8.19 7.41
C ARG A 78 3.11 -7.68 8.82
N LEU A 79 2.23 -6.68 8.94
CA LEU A 79 1.82 -6.11 10.23
C LEU A 79 0.74 -6.97 10.92
N TYR A 80 0.16 -7.95 10.24
CA TYR A 80 -0.75 -8.91 10.84
C TYR A 80 0.03 -9.88 11.76
N ASP A 81 -0.35 -9.96 13.03
CA ASP A 81 0.27 -10.86 13.99
C ASP A 81 -0.39 -12.23 13.94
N ARG A 82 0.21 -13.13 13.15
CA ARG A 82 -0.26 -14.52 12.96
C ARG A 82 -0.17 -15.39 14.22
N THR A 83 0.41 -14.91 15.33
CA THR A 83 0.51 -15.66 16.60
C THR A 83 -0.66 -15.42 17.54
N LYS A 84 -1.46 -14.36 17.31
CA LYS A 84 -2.66 -14.03 18.10
C LYS A 84 -3.90 -14.79 17.61
N ASN A 85 -4.96 -14.80 18.42
CA ASN A 85 -6.25 -15.42 18.05
C ASN A 85 -6.74 -14.93 16.67
N ASN A 86 -7.16 -15.88 15.84
CA ASN A 86 -7.56 -15.69 14.44
C ASN A 86 -8.75 -14.71 14.29
N GLY A 87 -8.68 -13.90 13.23
CA GLY A 87 -9.71 -12.94 12.82
C GLY A 87 -9.13 -11.58 12.42
N PRO A 88 -9.98 -10.60 12.06
CA PRO A 88 -9.55 -9.28 11.61
C PRO A 88 -8.69 -8.53 12.65
N GLN A 89 -7.57 -7.97 12.21
CA GLN A 89 -6.65 -7.15 13.01
C GLN A 89 -6.49 -5.75 12.39
N ASN A 90 -6.61 -4.71 13.22
CA ASN A 90 -6.27 -3.36 12.82
C ASN A 90 -4.74 -3.17 12.90
N ILE A 91 -4.12 -2.70 11.82
CA ILE A 91 -2.66 -2.54 11.73
C ILE A 91 -2.16 -1.15 12.17
N GLY A 92 -3.02 -0.36 12.80
CA GLY A 92 -2.71 0.98 13.30
C GLY A 92 -2.70 2.04 12.21
N GLU A 93 -2.00 3.14 12.48
CA GLU A 93 -1.90 4.28 11.58
C GLU A 93 -1.18 3.89 10.27
N MET A 94 -1.84 4.22 9.16
CA MET A 94 -1.30 4.15 7.82
C MET A 94 -1.47 5.50 7.14
N VAL A 95 -0.43 5.96 6.47
CA VAL A 95 -0.49 7.19 5.67
C VAL A 95 -0.49 6.84 4.20
N LEU A 96 -1.36 7.49 3.44
CA LEU A 96 -1.48 7.34 1.99
C LEU A 96 -0.84 8.51 1.27
N SER A 97 -0.36 8.24 0.06
CA SER A 97 0.02 9.26 -0.93
C SER A 97 -1.18 9.86 -1.67
N SER A 98 -2.37 9.27 -1.58
CA SER A 98 -3.62 9.75 -2.18
C SER A 98 -4.83 9.06 -1.53
N PRO A 99 -5.94 9.77 -1.27
CA PRO A 99 -7.17 9.18 -0.73
C PRO A 99 -8.05 8.48 -1.79
N ASP A 100 -7.77 8.64 -3.09
CA ASP A 100 -8.47 7.88 -4.16
C ASP A 100 -7.95 6.43 -4.14
N HIS A 101 -8.84 5.43 -4.22
CA HIS A 101 -8.46 4.01 -4.16
C HIS A 101 -7.53 3.56 -5.29
N ARG A 102 -7.55 4.25 -6.43
CA ARG A 102 -6.63 4.03 -7.56
C ARG A 102 -5.35 4.85 -7.40
N GLY A 103 -5.30 5.73 -6.40
CA GLY A 103 -4.32 6.79 -6.20
C GLY A 103 -4.31 7.83 -7.32
N ALA A 104 -5.42 8.00 -8.04
CA ALA A 104 -5.46 8.77 -9.29
C ALA A 104 -5.44 10.30 -9.11
N THR A 105 -5.26 10.80 -7.89
CA THR A 105 -5.14 12.24 -7.61
C THR A 105 -3.67 12.69 -7.56
N GLY A 106 -3.44 14.00 -7.43
CA GLY A 106 -2.12 14.51 -7.04
C GLY A 106 -1.68 13.95 -5.68
N PRO A 107 -0.36 13.75 -5.47
CA PRO A 107 0.18 13.23 -4.22
C PRO A 107 -0.07 14.17 -3.04
N MET A 108 -0.41 13.59 -1.88
CA MET A 108 -0.62 14.30 -0.62
C MET A 108 -0.42 13.35 0.58
N LEU A 109 -0.35 13.90 1.80
CA LEU A 109 -0.43 13.10 3.03
C LEU A 109 -1.88 12.97 3.50
N PHE A 110 -2.35 11.73 3.64
CA PHE A 110 -3.68 11.41 4.15
C PHE A 110 -3.63 10.21 5.11
N SER A 111 -3.99 10.41 6.38
CA SER A 111 -3.95 9.36 7.41
C SER A 111 -5.24 8.55 7.43
N ILE A 112 -5.09 7.23 7.56
CA ILE A 112 -6.17 6.25 7.75
C ILE A 112 -5.72 5.17 8.74
N THR A 113 -6.59 4.19 8.97
CA THR A 113 -6.18 2.88 9.46
C THR A 113 -6.65 1.80 8.49
N ALA A 114 -6.12 0.59 8.62
CA ALA A 114 -6.58 -0.56 7.87
C ALA A 114 -6.80 -1.76 8.79
N THR A 115 -7.83 -2.53 8.47
CA THR A 115 -8.14 -3.81 9.11
C THR A 115 -7.92 -4.92 8.09
N ILE A 116 -7.12 -5.91 8.46
CA ILE A 116 -6.71 -7.03 7.62
C ILE A 116 -7.18 -8.32 8.28
N ASP A 117 -7.72 -9.24 7.50
CA ASP A 117 -7.99 -10.61 7.93
C ASP A 117 -7.03 -11.59 7.24
N PHE A 118 -6.66 -12.65 7.95
CA PHE A 118 -5.81 -13.72 7.43
C PHE A 118 -6.67 -14.94 7.14
N LEU A 119 -6.76 -15.31 5.87
CA LEU A 119 -7.67 -16.35 5.37
C LEU A 119 -7.01 -17.73 5.27
N GLY A 120 -5.68 -17.78 5.25
CA GLY A 120 -4.92 -19.02 5.35
C GLY A 120 -3.64 -19.04 4.52
N GLU A 121 -3.02 -20.21 4.50
CA GLU A 121 -1.92 -20.53 3.58
C GLU A 121 -2.45 -21.41 2.45
N GLU A 122 -2.00 -21.17 1.22
CA GLU A 122 -2.33 -22.03 0.09
C GLU A 122 -1.25 -21.99 -0.99
N THR A 123 -1.12 -23.09 -1.75
CA THR A 123 -0.29 -23.13 -2.94
C THR A 123 -1.08 -22.56 -4.11
N ILE A 124 -0.61 -21.45 -4.69
CA ILE A 124 -1.26 -20.81 -5.86
C ILE A 124 -0.39 -20.88 -7.10
N THR A 125 -1.03 -20.85 -8.26
CA THR A 125 -0.34 -20.69 -9.54
C THR A 125 -0.75 -19.37 -10.18
N VAL A 126 0.26 -18.55 -10.48
CA VAL A 126 0.16 -17.31 -11.25
C VAL A 126 1.00 -17.48 -12.52
N LYS A 127 0.95 -16.51 -13.45
CA LYS A 127 1.73 -16.58 -14.68
C LYS A 127 3.24 -16.72 -14.46
N ALA A 128 3.77 -16.14 -13.38
CA ALA A 128 5.18 -16.26 -13.02
C ALA A 128 5.59 -17.65 -12.46
N GLY A 129 4.64 -18.53 -12.15
CA GLY A 129 4.89 -19.86 -11.60
C GLY A 129 3.98 -20.22 -10.43
N THR A 130 4.39 -21.24 -9.68
CA THR A 130 3.67 -21.77 -8.51
C THR A 130 4.40 -21.41 -7.23
N PHE A 131 3.67 -20.93 -6.22
CA PHE A 131 4.23 -20.39 -4.98
C PHE A 131 3.43 -20.88 -3.76
N GLU A 132 4.13 -21.10 -2.65
CA GLU A 132 3.50 -21.14 -1.33
C GLU A 132 3.11 -19.70 -0.94
N ALA A 133 1.82 -19.48 -0.74
CA ALA A 133 1.27 -18.14 -0.55
C ALA A 133 0.53 -18.00 0.78
N LEU A 134 0.54 -16.77 1.28
CA LEU A 134 -0.35 -16.30 2.32
C LEU A 134 -1.51 -15.57 1.67
N HIS A 135 -2.73 -15.89 2.10
CA HIS A 135 -3.96 -15.22 1.64
C HIS A 135 -4.49 -14.30 2.74
N PHE A 136 -4.60 -13.02 2.41
CA PHE A 136 -5.19 -12.01 3.27
C PHE A 136 -6.31 -11.26 2.56
N GLN A 137 -7.14 -10.59 3.35
CA GLN A 137 -8.15 -9.67 2.84
C GLN A 137 -8.10 -8.35 3.61
N PHE A 138 -8.11 -7.22 2.89
CA PHE A 138 -8.45 -5.93 3.50
C PHE A 138 -9.97 -5.88 3.70
N VAL A 139 -10.39 -5.81 4.96
CA VAL A 139 -11.80 -5.91 5.37
C VAL A 139 -12.36 -4.60 5.93
N GLY A 140 -11.52 -3.57 6.06
CA GLY A 140 -11.97 -2.23 6.42
C GLY A 140 -10.85 -1.21 6.35
N THR A 141 -11.19 0.01 5.94
CA THR A 141 -10.24 1.13 5.81
C THR A 141 -10.82 2.43 6.37
N PRO A 142 -11.01 2.52 7.70
CA PRO A 142 -11.60 3.70 8.31
C PRO A 142 -10.80 4.97 7.98
N GLY A 143 -11.52 6.03 7.61
CA GLY A 143 -10.96 7.34 7.27
C GLY A 143 -10.92 7.65 5.78
N LEU A 144 -11.08 6.66 4.90
CA LEU A 144 -11.26 6.93 3.47
C LEU A 144 -12.62 7.60 3.19
N PRO A 145 -12.70 8.48 2.17
CA PRO A 145 -13.97 9.11 1.77
C PRO A 145 -15.02 8.11 1.29
N GLU A 146 -14.57 7.01 0.70
CA GLU A 146 -15.37 5.86 0.29
C GLU A 146 -14.75 4.61 0.92
N GLU A 147 -15.58 3.66 1.36
CA GLU A 147 -15.06 2.42 1.93
C GLU A 147 -14.44 1.54 0.83
N HIS A 148 -13.26 1.00 1.09
CA HIS A 148 -12.62 0.10 0.12
C HIS A 148 -13.45 -1.19 0.02
N PRO A 149 -13.78 -1.67 -1.20
CA PRO A 149 -14.43 -2.97 -1.33
C PRO A 149 -13.52 -4.08 -0.77
N PRO A 150 -14.06 -5.25 -0.40
CA PRO A 150 -13.22 -6.39 -0.02
C PRO A 150 -12.15 -6.63 -1.07
N TYR A 151 -10.91 -6.70 -0.60
CA TYR A 151 -9.74 -6.80 -1.45
C TYR A 151 -8.83 -7.93 -0.97
N ASP A 152 -8.87 -9.01 -1.72
CA ASP A 152 -8.04 -10.19 -1.48
C ASP A 152 -6.65 -9.98 -2.07
N VAL A 153 -5.63 -10.30 -1.28
CA VAL A 153 -4.23 -10.20 -1.68
C VAL A 153 -3.49 -11.48 -1.28
N TRP A 154 -2.73 -12.00 -2.24
CA TRP A 154 -1.83 -13.13 -2.05
C TRP A 154 -0.39 -12.66 -2.16
N CYS A 155 0.43 -13.12 -1.21
CA CYS A 155 1.86 -12.85 -1.20
C CYS A 155 2.67 -14.10 -0.86
N THR A 156 3.98 -14.10 -1.13
CA THR A 156 4.85 -15.23 -0.81
C THR A 156 4.92 -15.53 0.69
N ASN A 157 4.93 -16.82 1.04
CA ASN A 157 5.15 -17.29 2.41
C ASN A 157 6.64 -17.55 2.71
N ASP A 158 7.51 -16.60 2.34
CA ASP A 158 8.97 -16.68 2.53
C ASP A 158 9.52 -15.55 3.41
N GLY A 159 8.63 -14.71 3.96
CA GLY A 159 8.99 -13.55 4.77
C GLY A 159 9.20 -12.26 3.98
N GLU A 160 9.23 -12.32 2.64
CA GLU A 160 9.45 -11.15 1.78
C GLU A 160 8.14 -10.49 1.31
N TYR A 161 7.00 -11.17 1.50
CA TYR A 161 5.67 -10.66 1.12
C TYR A 161 5.62 -10.14 -0.33
N LEU A 162 6.26 -10.86 -1.27
CA LEU A 162 6.19 -10.52 -2.68
C LEU A 162 4.74 -10.66 -3.15
N PHE A 163 4.18 -9.61 -3.74
CA PHE A 163 2.82 -9.62 -4.29
C PHE A 163 2.71 -10.65 -5.42
N LEU A 164 1.77 -11.59 -5.28
CA LEU A 164 1.52 -12.64 -6.26
C LEU A 164 0.25 -12.37 -7.07
N LYS A 165 -0.83 -11.99 -6.38
CA LYS A 165 -2.15 -11.76 -6.98
C LYS A 165 -2.97 -10.85 -6.08
N GLY A 166 -3.87 -10.08 -6.68
CA GLY A 166 -4.88 -9.33 -5.96
C GLY A 166 -6.19 -9.25 -6.73
N ALA A 167 -7.31 -9.27 -6.01
CA ALA A 167 -8.64 -9.15 -6.59
C ALA A 167 -9.51 -8.24 -5.72
N ALA A 168 -9.83 -7.05 -6.23
CA ALA A 168 -10.72 -6.12 -5.55
C ALA A 168 -12.13 -6.25 -6.11
N GLY A 169 -13.09 -6.52 -5.23
CA GLY A 169 -14.49 -6.65 -5.59
C GLY A 169 -15.19 -5.30 -5.81
N GLY A 170 -16.52 -5.32 -5.67
CA GLY A 170 -17.34 -4.11 -5.67
C GLY A 170 -17.25 -3.33 -6.98
N TYR A 171 -17.09 -2.01 -6.87
CA TYR A 171 -17.04 -1.10 -8.01
C TYR A 171 -15.68 -1.10 -8.73
N MET A 172 -14.61 -1.56 -8.06
CA MET A 172 -13.26 -1.54 -8.63
C MET A 172 -13.09 -2.64 -9.69
N GLN A 173 -13.61 -3.85 -9.42
CA GLN A 173 -13.56 -5.00 -10.34
C GLN A 173 -12.18 -5.20 -10.98
N THR A 174 -11.11 -5.02 -10.20
CA THR A 174 -9.72 -5.12 -10.66
C THR A 174 -9.11 -6.45 -10.27
N TYR A 175 -8.25 -6.97 -11.15
CA TYR A 175 -7.46 -8.18 -10.94
C TYR A 175 -6.01 -7.94 -11.35
N TYR A 176 -5.09 -8.32 -10.48
CA TYR A 176 -3.65 -8.26 -10.71
C TYR A 176 -3.04 -9.63 -10.48
N GLU A 177 -2.00 -9.94 -11.24
CA GLU A 177 -1.28 -11.20 -11.17
C GLU A 177 0.18 -10.99 -11.55
N LEU A 178 1.09 -11.60 -10.79
CA LEU A 178 2.51 -11.61 -11.08
C LEU A 178 2.78 -12.47 -12.33
N VAL A 179 3.31 -11.83 -13.36
CA VAL A 179 3.51 -12.46 -14.68
C VAL A 179 4.92 -12.96 -14.92
N GLU A 180 5.91 -12.31 -14.31
CA GLU A 180 7.32 -12.66 -14.45
C GLU A 180 8.07 -12.28 -13.19
N LEU A 181 9.03 -13.11 -12.79
CA LEU A 181 9.94 -12.84 -11.67
C LEU A 181 11.36 -13.23 -12.11
N SER A 182 12.24 -12.24 -12.17
CA SER A 182 13.66 -12.43 -12.40
C SER A 182 14.43 -12.17 -11.11
N LYS A 183 15.29 -13.12 -10.71
CA LYS A 183 16.19 -12.97 -9.56
C LYS A 183 17.61 -12.69 -10.09
N SER A 184 18.23 -11.64 -9.56
CA SER A 184 19.62 -11.26 -9.86
C SER A 184 20.63 -12.06 -9.06
#